data_AF-A0AAN0XVK1-F1
#
_entry.id   AF-A0AAN0XVK1-F1
#
_cell.length_a   1.000
_cell.length_b   1.000
_cell.length_c   1.000
_cell.angle_alpha   90.00
_cell.angle_beta   90.00
_cell.angle_gamma   90.00
#
_symmetry.space_group_name_H-M   'P 1'
#
loop_
_entity.id
_entity.type
_entity.pdbx_description
1 polymer ?
#
loop_
_entity_poly.entity_id
_entity_poly.type
_entity_poly.pdbx_seq_one_letter_code
_entity_poly.pdbx_strand_id
1 'polypeptide(L)'
;MTSPSKRWLLAPVIAVLLTTAVLAIEFPISLPDSEHLIMADGITDTETESAFQCSVFEQSGEAIDNNGRIDVLVWNIYKQNKDDWQSELTQLLKGKQLGLLQEVSFTDEFRTWLYQLDWVGQQVKAFESFDVSAGVFNITQVYPIRACAQLDAEPWIQIPKSALFATYPLSNGEVLAVGNLHGINFTIGTKAYSKQLKLLASKLEQHNGPVIVGGDFNTWSDARLEQLTKIMLSANLKEAQFEPDQRTEFMGGHVLDHIYYRGLDLKKAEAPTSDASDHNPMLASFSITEVKR
;
A
#
# COMPACT_ATOMS: atom_id res chain seq x y z
N MET A 1 38.08 67.98 -27.84
CA MET A 1 38.21 66.78 -27.00
C MET A 1 36.86 66.05 -27.04
N THR A 2 36.53 65.35 -28.13
CA THR A 2 36.76 63.90 -28.38
C THR A 2 36.11 62.95 -27.37
N SER A 3 34.92 62.43 -27.76
CA SER A 3 34.48 61.01 -27.67
C SER A 3 33.92 60.48 -26.33
N PRO A 4 33.04 59.45 -26.32
CA PRO A 4 31.76 59.33 -27.05
C PRO A 4 30.63 58.65 -26.22
N SER A 5 29.43 58.69 -26.79
CA SER A 5 28.26 57.85 -26.50
C SER A 5 28.50 56.32 -26.68
N LYS A 6 27.87 55.49 -25.84
CA LYS A 6 27.48 54.09 -26.14
C LYS A 6 26.11 53.83 -25.48
N ARG A 7 25.01 53.79 -26.23
CA ARG A 7 24.41 52.64 -26.95
C ARG A 7 24.05 51.46 -26.05
N TRP A 8 22.77 51.13 -26.09
CA TRP A 8 22.06 50.03 -25.45
C TRP A 8 22.76 48.68 -25.62
N LEU A 9 22.79 47.89 -24.54
CA LEU A 9 22.70 46.44 -24.60
C LEU A 9 21.75 46.00 -23.48
N LEU A 10 20.67 45.34 -23.90
CA LEU A 10 19.78 44.57 -23.05
C LEU A 10 20.62 43.66 -22.15
N ALA A 11 20.51 43.84 -20.84
CA ALA A 11 20.99 42.85 -19.90
C ALA A 11 20.11 41.60 -20.06
N PRO A 12 20.68 40.42 -20.30
CA PRO A 12 19.91 39.20 -20.25
C PRO A 12 19.47 39.00 -18.80
N VAL A 13 18.18 38.77 -18.60
CA VAL A 13 17.64 38.14 -17.40
C VAL A 13 18.30 36.76 -17.33
N ILE A 14 19.43 36.69 -16.63
CA ILE A 14 20.07 35.42 -16.30
C ILE A 14 19.15 34.78 -15.27
N ALA A 15 18.35 33.84 -15.76
CA ALA A 15 17.67 32.86 -14.95
C ALA A 15 18.71 32.22 -14.02
N VAL A 16 18.63 32.54 -12.74
CA VAL A 16 19.29 31.73 -11.70
C VAL A 16 18.48 30.45 -11.61
N LEU A 17 18.81 29.51 -12.49
CA LEU A 17 18.58 28.09 -12.26
C LEU A 17 19.38 27.75 -11.00
N LEU A 18 18.69 27.65 -9.86
CA LEU A 18 19.20 26.93 -8.71
C LEU A 18 19.35 25.47 -9.14
N THR A 19 20.49 25.15 -9.74
CA THR A 19 21.03 23.81 -9.78
C THR A 19 21.39 23.45 -8.35
N THR A 20 20.42 22.99 -7.56
CA THR A 20 20.73 22.12 -6.44
C THR A 20 21.27 20.84 -7.06
N ALA A 21 22.58 20.78 -7.21
CA ALA A 21 23.26 19.50 -7.32
C ALA A 21 22.87 18.72 -6.07
N VAL A 22 21.94 17.78 -6.24
CA VAL A 22 21.74 16.73 -5.25
C VAL A 22 23.05 15.98 -5.25
N LEU A 23 23.93 16.33 -4.31
CA LEU A 23 24.97 15.43 -3.86
C LEU A 23 24.22 14.18 -3.42
N ALA A 24 24.24 13.15 -4.27
CA ALA A 24 23.86 11.81 -3.89
C ALA A 24 24.83 11.40 -2.79
N ILE A 25 24.48 11.73 -1.54
CA ILE A 25 25.01 11.05 -0.40
C ILE A 25 24.45 9.63 -0.57
N GLU A 26 25.29 8.73 -1.10
CA GLU A 26 25.00 7.30 -1.09
C GLU A 26 24.99 6.87 0.38
N PHE A 27 23.86 7.07 1.03
CA PHE A 27 23.56 6.38 2.28
C PHE A 27 23.50 4.89 1.93
N PRO A 28 24.23 4.01 2.64
CA PRO A 28 24.15 2.59 2.39
C PRO A 28 22.76 2.12 2.83
N ILE A 29 21.83 2.04 1.89
CA ILE A 29 20.56 1.33 2.07
C ILE A 29 20.91 -0.15 1.99
N SER A 30 20.82 -0.84 3.13
CA SER A 30 20.97 -2.29 3.18
C SER A 30 19.63 -2.92 2.81
N LEU A 31 19.57 -3.55 1.64
CA LEU A 31 18.48 -4.46 1.33
C LEU A 31 18.62 -5.71 2.19
N PRO A 32 17.56 -6.19 2.86
CA PRO A 32 17.59 -7.49 3.49
C PRO A 32 17.82 -8.57 2.42
N ASP A 33 18.69 -9.54 2.74
CA ASP A 33 19.01 -10.67 1.84
C ASP A 33 17.84 -11.65 1.68
N SER A 34 16.77 -11.50 2.46
CA SER A 34 15.58 -12.36 2.44
C SER A 34 14.27 -11.60 2.70
N GLU A 35 13.13 -12.18 2.33
CA GLU A 35 11.82 -11.64 2.66
C GLU A 35 11.51 -11.96 4.13
N HIS A 36 11.34 -10.96 5.00
CA HIS A 36 10.93 -11.17 6.40
C HIS A 36 9.46 -10.82 6.55
N LEU A 37 8.67 -11.82 6.96
CA LEU A 37 7.30 -11.59 7.43
C LEU A 37 7.36 -11.40 8.94
N ILE A 38 6.86 -10.26 9.41
CA ILE A 38 6.74 -9.95 10.83
C ILE A 38 5.26 -10.06 11.21
N MET A 39 5.00 -10.79 12.28
CA MET A 39 3.69 -10.88 12.90
C MET A 39 3.76 -10.16 14.24
N ALA A 40 2.99 -9.09 14.35
CA ALA A 40 2.93 -8.19 15.48
C ALA A 40 1.61 -8.42 16.22
N ASP A 41 1.63 -9.15 17.32
CA ASP A 41 0.44 -9.49 18.11
C ASP A 41 0.54 -9.13 19.60
N GLY A 42 1.68 -8.57 20.04
CA GLY A 42 1.88 -8.14 21.42
C GLY A 42 2.05 -9.27 22.43
N ILE A 43 2.01 -10.54 21.99
CA ILE A 43 2.26 -11.72 22.84
C ILE A 43 3.67 -12.25 22.57
N THR A 44 3.99 -12.47 21.29
CA THR A 44 5.30 -12.84 20.80
C THR A 44 5.42 -12.31 19.39
N ASP A 45 5.98 -11.10 19.24
CA ASP A 45 6.34 -10.59 17.92
C ASP A 45 7.24 -11.64 17.26
N THR A 46 6.72 -12.29 16.23
CA THR A 46 7.41 -13.40 15.56
C THR A 46 7.91 -12.90 14.22
N GLU A 47 9.22 -12.89 14.08
CA GLU A 47 9.88 -12.66 12.80
C GLU A 47 10.16 -14.03 12.19
N THR A 48 9.55 -14.30 11.03
CA THR A 48 9.87 -15.50 10.25
C THR A 48 10.72 -15.07 9.06
N GLU A 49 11.99 -15.45 9.06
CA GLU A 49 12.83 -15.36 7.86
C GLU A 49 12.39 -16.44 6.88
N SER A 50 11.94 -16.05 5.70
CA SER A 50 11.55 -17.03 4.71
C SER A 50 11.78 -16.54 3.30
N ALA A 51 12.71 -17.19 2.60
CA ALA A 51 12.81 -17.04 1.16
C ALA A 51 11.53 -17.60 0.51
N PHE A 52 10.62 -16.71 0.11
CA PHE A 52 9.45 -17.01 -0.72
C PHE A 52 8.37 -17.93 -0.11
N GLN A 53 8.39 -18.22 1.21
CA GLN A 53 7.44 -19.14 1.82
C GLN A 53 6.42 -18.41 2.71
N CYS A 54 5.14 -18.67 2.41
CA CYS A 54 4.02 -18.15 3.19
C CYS A 54 3.99 -18.80 4.58
N SER A 55 3.70 -18.01 5.61
CA SER A 55 3.43 -18.52 6.95
C SER A 55 1.95 -18.91 7.06
N VAL A 56 1.69 -20.08 7.65
CA VAL A 56 0.35 -20.57 8.00
C VAL A 56 0.16 -20.37 9.50
N PHE A 57 -1.03 -19.92 9.89
CA PHE A 57 -1.33 -19.66 11.30
C PHE A 57 -2.41 -20.60 11.80
N GLU A 58 -2.03 -21.44 12.76
CA GLU A 58 -2.91 -22.43 13.40
C GLU A 58 -4.03 -21.80 14.25
N GLN A 59 -3.88 -20.52 14.62
CA GLN A 59 -4.89 -19.74 15.37
C GLN A 59 -6.00 -19.16 14.48
N SER A 60 -6.04 -19.51 13.19
CA SER A 60 -7.06 -19.03 12.25
C SER A 60 -8.41 -19.72 12.47
N GLY A 61 -9.29 -19.09 13.23
CA GLY A 61 -10.62 -19.63 13.53
C GLY A 61 -11.78 -18.65 13.40
N GLU A 62 -11.54 -17.35 13.55
CA GLU A 62 -12.58 -16.33 13.51
C GLU A 62 -12.72 -15.72 12.12
N ALA A 63 -13.96 -15.69 11.62
CA ALA A 63 -14.29 -15.05 10.36
C ALA A 63 -13.98 -13.55 10.42
N ILE A 64 -13.35 -13.02 9.37
CA ILE A 64 -13.02 -11.58 9.31
C ILE A 64 -14.26 -10.71 9.13
N ASP A 65 -15.33 -11.22 8.51
CA ASP A 65 -16.55 -10.46 8.30
C ASP A 65 -17.44 -10.39 9.55
N ASN A 66 -18.16 -9.27 9.68
CA ASN A 66 -19.18 -9.09 10.69
C ASN A 66 -20.56 -9.23 10.05
N ASN A 67 -21.22 -10.37 10.25
CA ASN A 67 -22.52 -10.69 9.66
C ASN A 67 -22.54 -10.53 8.12
N GLY A 68 -21.50 -11.03 7.46
CA GLY A 68 -21.34 -10.96 6.01
C GLY A 68 -20.85 -9.62 5.48
N ARG A 69 -20.51 -8.65 6.36
CA ARG A 69 -19.98 -7.34 5.98
C ARG A 69 -18.49 -7.21 6.30
N ILE A 70 -17.76 -6.60 5.38
CA ILE A 70 -16.32 -6.35 5.51
C ILE A 70 -16.08 -4.87 5.19
N ASP A 71 -15.76 -4.09 6.22
CA ASP A 71 -15.37 -2.70 6.08
C ASP A 71 -13.85 -2.59 6.15
N VAL A 72 -13.28 -1.93 5.13
CA VAL A 72 -11.84 -1.85 4.88
C VAL A 72 -11.39 -0.38 4.88
N LEU A 73 -10.24 -0.13 5.47
CA LEU A 73 -9.44 1.08 5.29
C LEU A 73 -8.22 0.74 4.44
N VAL A 74 -7.90 1.57 3.45
CA VAL A 74 -6.65 1.49 2.70
C VAL A 74 -6.01 2.87 2.72
N TRP A 75 -4.76 2.95 3.19
CA TRP A 75 -4.13 4.25 3.41
C TRP A 75 -2.60 4.18 3.45
N ASN A 76 -1.95 4.98 2.60
CA ASN A 76 -0.55 5.33 2.78
C ASN A 76 -0.47 6.35 3.93
N ILE A 77 0.20 5.98 5.02
CA ILE A 77 0.25 6.77 6.26
C ILE A 77 1.55 7.56 6.41
N TYR A 78 2.25 7.80 5.30
CA TYR A 78 3.38 8.73 5.19
C TYR A 78 4.45 8.60 6.30
N LYS A 79 4.83 7.37 6.63
CA LYS A 79 5.83 7.07 7.69
C LYS A 79 5.47 7.63 9.06
N GLN A 80 4.20 7.99 9.26
CA GLN A 80 3.66 8.61 10.48
C GLN A 80 4.30 9.99 10.73
N ASN A 81 4.69 10.69 9.65
CA ASN A 81 5.35 12.00 9.72
C ASN A 81 4.42 13.17 10.14
N LYS A 82 3.13 12.91 10.39
CA LYS A 82 2.12 13.90 10.78
C LYS A 82 1.67 13.62 12.21
N ASP A 83 1.69 14.63 13.08
CA ASP A 83 1.44 14.46 14.52
C ASP A 83 0.06 13.86 14.87
N ASP A 84 -0.93 14.02 14.00
CA ASP A 84 -2.31 13.55 14.17
C ASP A 84 -2.62 12.19 13.56
N TRP A 85 -1.60 11.50 13.01
CA TRP A 85 -1.74 10.17 12.36
C TRP A 85 -2.49 9.18 13.26
N GLN A 86 -2.16 9.14 14.55
CA GLN A 86 -2.67 8.13 15.48
C GLN A 86 -4.16 8.34 15.76
N SER A 87 -4.56 9.58 16.02
CA SER A 87 -5.97 9.93 16.27
C SER A 87 -6.84 9.66 15.05
N GLU A 88 -6.37 10.09 13.88
CA GLU A 88 -7.10 9.92 12.63
C GLU A 88 -7.23 8.44 12.27
N LEU A 89 -6.13 7.68 12.34
CA LEU A 89 -6.14 6.24 12.05
C LEU A 89 -7.09 5.50 13.00
N THR A 90 -7.07 5.83 14.30
CA THR A 90 -7.98 5.24 15.30
C THR A 90 -9.44 5.54 14.96
N GLN A 91 -9.75 6.77 14.56
CA GLN A 91 -11.10 7.17 14.17
C GLN A 91 -11.54 6.45 12.90
N LEU A 92 -10.68 6.39 11.88
CA LEU A 92 -10.96 5.73 10.61
C LEU A 92 -11.15 4.23 10.78
N LEU A 93 -10.42 3.56 11.66
CA LEU A 93 -10.55 2.11 11.89
C LEU A 93 -11.78 1.71 12.71
N LYS A 94 -12.48 2.66 13.34
CA LYS A 94 -13.63 2.35 14.20
C LYS A 94 -14.70 1.55 13.46
N GLY A 95 -14.94 0.32 13.92
CA GLY A 95 -15.93 -0.60 13.35
C GLY A 95 -15.51 -1.30 12.07
N LYS A 96 -14.25 -1.12 11.62
CA LYS A 96 -13.69 -1.80 10.45
C LYS A 96 -13.04 -3.11 10.84
N GLN A 97 -12.98 -4.03 9.89
CA GLN A 97 -12.42 -5.36 10.08
C GLN A 97 -10.95 -5.41 9.61
N LEU A 98 -10.57 -4.51 8.69
CA LEU A 98 -9.30 -4.60 7.99
C LEU A 98 -8.72 -3.22 7.66
N GLY A 99 -7.44 -3.02 7.96
CA GLY A 99 -6.65 -1.87 7.54
C GLY A 99 -5.48 -2.31 6.66
N LEU A 100 -5.37 -1.77 5.45
CA LEU A 100 -4.27 -1.99 4.51
C LEU A 100 -3.42 -0.71 4.46
N LEU A 101 -2.33 -0.72 5.20
CA LEU A 101 -1.47 0.45 5.39
C LEU A 101 -0.21 0.35 4.53
N GLN A 102 0.23 1.47 3.97
CA GLN A 102 1.50 1.62 3.24
C GLN A 102 2.37 2.68 3.93
N GLU A 103 3.68 2.59 3.73
CA GLU A 103 4.68 3.45 4.40
C GLU A 103 4.52 3.47 5.92
N VAL A 104 4.34 2.31 6.54
CA VAL A 104 4.35 2.20 8.00
C VAL A 104 5.79 2.15 8.50
N SER A 105 6.16 3.05 9.39
CA SER A 105 7.38 2.97 10.19
C SER A 105 7.09 2.12 11.43
N PHE A 106 7.67 0.93 11.54
CA PHE A 106 7.35 0.00 12.64
C PHE A 106 8.06 0.32 13.97
N THR A 107 7.80 1.53 14.48
CA THR A 107 8.36 2.07 15.74
C THR A 107 7.66 1.49 16.97
N ASP A 108 8.26 1.65 18.15
CA ASP A 108 7.64 1.26 19.43
C ASP A 108 6.31 1.98 19.69
N GLU A 109 6.18 3.23 19.21
CA GLU A 109 4.93 3.99 19.27
C GLU A 109 3.82 3.32 18.46
N PHE A 110 4.13 2.90 17.23
CA PHE A 110 3.18 2.19 16.38
C PHE A 110 2.81 0.83 16.98
N ARG A 111 3.78 0.07 17.50
CA ARG A 111 3.53 -1.22 18.19
C ARG A 111 2.61 -1.03 19.39
N THR A 112 2.92 -0.07 20.24
CA THR A 112 2.12 0.24 21.44
C THR A 112 0.69 0.61 21.07
N TRP A 113 0.52 1.46 20.05
CA TRP A 113 -0.80 1.83 19.54
C TRP A 113 -1.57 0.63 18.99
N LEU A 114 -0.93 -0.22 18.19
CA LEU A 114 -1.53 -1.40 17.59
C LEU A 114 -2.06 -2.37 18.66
N TYR A 115 -1.26 -2.64 19.69
CA TYR A 115 -1.61 -3.55 20.78
C TYR A 115 -2.68 -2.98 21.70
N GLN A 116 -2.73 -1.65 21.91
CA GLN A 116 -3.79 -1.01 22.68
C GLN A 116 -5.18 -1.14 22.05
N LEU A 117 -5.26 -1.37 20.74
CA LEU A 117 -6.52 -1.57 20.04
C LEU A 117 -6.95 -3.04 19.98
N ASP A 118 -6.13 -3.97 20.51
CA ASP A 118 -6.27 -5.42 20.31
C ASP A 118 -6.24 -5.82 18.82
N TRP A 119 -5.43 -5.12 18.01
CA TRP A 119 -5.22 -5.46 16.60
C TRP A 119 -3.95 -6.29 16.44
N VAL A 120 -4.00 -7.24 15.53
CA VAL A 120 -2.86 -8.02 15.03
C VAL A 120 -2.39 -7.40 13.72
N GLY A 121 -1.08 -7.18 13.61
CA GLY A 121 -0.41 -6.69 12.41
C GLY A 121 0.35 -7.79 11.69
N GLN A 122 0.16 -7.88 10.38
CA GLN A 122 1.03 -8.62 9.47
C GLN A 122 1.85 -7.59 8.69
N GLN A 123 3.17 -7.70 8.73
CA GLN A 123 4.09 -6.81 8.03
C GLN A 123 5.02 -7.58 7.11
N VAL A 124 5.30 -6.98 5.96
CA VAL A 124 6.45 -7.34 5.13
C VAL A 124 7.56 -6.31 5.35
N LYS A 125 8.71 -6.75 5.87
CA LYS A 125 9.90 -5.91 6.01
C LYS A 125 10.50 -5.68 4.62
N ALA A 126 10.35 -4.47 4.09
CA ALA A 126 10.90 -4.17 2.77
C ALA A 126 12.40 -3.84 2.87
N PHE A 127 12.81 -2.87 3.70
CA PHE A 127 14.21 -2.47 3.88
C PHE A 127 14.57 -2.23 5.34
N GLU A 128 15.86 -2.33 5.69
CA GLU A 128 16.42 -1.88 6.96
C GLU A 128 17.29 -0.64 6.73
N SER A 129 16.77 0.53 7.07
CA SER A 129 17.59 1.74 7.18
C SER A 129 17.18 2.49 8.44
N PHE A 130 18.15 2.79 9.30
CA PHE A 130 17.96 3.52 10.57
C PHE A 130 16.91 2.90 11.53
N ASP A 131 16.88 1.58 11.65
CA ASP A 131 15.96 0.86 12.58
C ASP A 131 14.46 0.99 12.27
N VAL A 132 14.11 1.51 11.07
CA VAL A 132 12.73 1.66 10.62
C VAL A 132 12.51 0.81 9.37
N SER A 133 11.83 -0.33 9.56
CA SER A 133 11.28 -1.10 8.45
C SER A 133 10.07 -0.37 7.88
N ALA A 134 10.19 0.19 6.67
CA ALA A 134 9.03 0.69 5.93
C ALA A 134 8.54 -0.33 4.91
N GLY A 135 7.23 -0.56 4.88
CA GLY A 135 6.60 -1.55 4.00
C GLY A 135 5.09 -1.43 3.98
N VAL A 136 4.44 -2.54 3.65
CA VAL A 136 2.99 -2.70 3.72
C VAL A 136 2.59 -3.46 4.99
N PHE A 137 1.48 -3.05 5.58
CA PHE A 137 0.90 -3.65 6.79
C PHE A 137 -0.56 -3.99 6.57
N ASN A 138 -0.93 -5.23 6.88
CA ASN A 138 -2.32 -5.59 7.07
C ASN A 138 -2.57 -5.66 8.57
N ILE A 139 -3.44 -4.80 9.06
CA ILE A 139 -3.86 -4.80 10.45
C ILE A 139 -5.32 -5.29 10.51
N THR A 140 -5.62 -6.15 11.48
CA THR A 140 -6.94 -6.81 11.63
C THR A 140 -7.11 -7.30 13.07
N GLN A 141 -8.35 -7.60 13.50
CA GLN A 141 -8.62 -8.21 14.81
C GLN A 141 -8.64 -9.74 14.77
N VAL A 142 -8.51 -10.36 13.59
CA VAL A 142 -8.50 -11.82 13.43
C VAL A 142 -7.20 -12.31 12.79
N TYR A 143 -6.74 -13.49 13.19
CA TYR A 143 -5.56 -14.11 12.58
C TYR A 143 -5.85 -14.57 11.13
N PRO A 144 -4.90 -14.35 10.20
CA PRO A 144 -5.02 -14.88 8.84
C PRO A 144 -4.85 -16.40 8.85
N ILE A 145 -5.44 -17.12 7.90
CA ILE A 145 -5.09 -18.53 7.63
C ILE A 145 -3.65 -18.62 7.16
N ARG A 146 -3.26 -17.70 6.27
CA ARG A 146 -1.96 -17.67 5.63
C ARG A 146 -1.59 -16.23 5.29
N ALA A 147 -0.33 -15.88 5.46
CA ALA A 147 0.23 -14.62 4.98
C ALA A 147 1.53 -14.87 4.21
N CYS A 148 1.71 -14.16 3.11
CA CYS A 148 2.86 -14.28 2.21
C CYS A 148 3.43 -12.88 1.97
N ALA A 149 4.72 -12.72 2.21
CA ALA A 149 5.47 -11.59 1.72
C ALA A 149 5.77 -11.76 0.22
N GLN A 150 5.87 -10.64 -0.49
CA GLN A 150 6.55 -10.58 -1.78
C GLN A 150 7.33 -9.27 -1.83
N LEU A 151 8.64 -9.38 -2.05
CA LEU A 151 9.53 -8.27 -2.33
C LEU A 151 9.93 -8.29 -3.80
N ASP A 152 9.61 -7.22 -4.51
CA ASP A 152 10.19 -6.97 -5.83
C ASP A 152 11.31 -5.93 -5.69
N ALA A 153 12.54 -6.33 -6.04
CA ALA A 153 13.68 -5.42 -6.06
C ALA A 153 13.58 -4.42 -7.24
N GLU A 154 13.69 -3.12 -6.96
CA GLU A 154 13.69 -2.09 -8.01
C GLU A 154 14.96 -2.17 -8.89
N PRO A 155 14.87 -2.13 -10.24
CA PRO A 155 16.00 -2.45 -11.12
C PRO A 155 17.21 -1.49 -11.07
N TRP A 156 17.17 -0.41 -10.28
CA TRP A 156 18.24 0.61 -10.27
C TRP A 156 18.46 1.28 -8.91
N ILE A 157 17.41 1.47 -8.11
CA ILE A 157 17.48 2.21 -6.83
C ILE A 157 17.48 1.25 -5.63
N GLN A 158 17.25 -0.05 -5.86
CA GLN A 158 17.24 -1.05 -4.80
C GLN A 158 16.32 -0.68 -3.62
N ILE A 159 15.30 0.17 -3.83
CA ILE A 159 14.28 0.42 -2.82
C ILE A 159 13.25 -0.71 -2.98
N PRO A 160 13.11 -1.60 -2.02
CA PRO A 160 12.26 -2.76 -2.12
C PRO A 160 10.81 -2.31 -1.97
N LYS A 161 9.98 -2.71 -2.93
CA LYS A 161 8.55 -2.41 -2.93
C LYS A 161 7.81 -3.69 -2.61
N SER A 162 7.02 -3.64 -1.56
CA SER A 162 6.45 -4.81 -0.92
C SER A 162 4.99 -4.99 -1.30
N ALA A 163 4.62 -6.25 -1.47
CA ALA A 163 3.25 -6.70 -1.47
C ALA A 163 3.05 -7.70 -0.33
N LEU A 164 1.91 -7.60 0.34
CA LEU A 164 1.49 -8.55 1.36
C LEU A 164 0.21 -9.22 0.89
N PHE A 165 0.22 -10.54 0.86
CA PHE A 165 -0.95 -11.33 0.55
C PHE A 165 -1.37 -12.12 1.78
N ALA A 166 -2.60 -11.94 2.23
CA ALA A 166 -3.15 -12.68 3.36
C ALA A 166 -4.49 -13.32 2.97
N THR A 167 -4.82 -14.43 3.61
CA THR A 167 -6.13 -15.07 3.46
C THR A 167 -6.84 -15.17 4.80
N TYR A 168 -8.13 -14.88 4.83
CA TYR A 168 -8.95 -14.89 6.05
C TYR A 168 -10.21 -15.74 5.84
N PRO A 169 -10.69 -16.44 6.89
CA PRO A 169 -11.95 -17.18 6.78
C PRO A 169 -13.13 -16.19 6.73
N LEU A 170 -14.19 -16.58 6.02
CA LEU A 170 -15.47 -15.88 6.00
C LEU A 170 -16.55 -16.71 6.70
N SER A 171 -17.57 -16.05 7.22
CA SER A 171 -18.68 -16.65 7.97
C SER A 171 -19.54 -17.59 7.12
N ASN A 172 -19.50 -17.45 5.80
CA ASN A 172 -20.16 -18.36 4.85
C ASN A 172 -19.32 -19.61 4.50
N GLY A 173 -18.13 -19.77 5.09
CA GLY A 173 -17.22 -20.88 4.85
C GLY A 173 -16.29 -20.69 3.66
N GLU A 174 -16.38 -19.58 2.93
CA GLU A 174 -15.39 -19.20 1.92
C GLU A 174 -14.12 -18.63 2.58
N VAL A 175 -13.10 -18.40 1.77
CA VAL A 175 -11.86 -17.75 2.19
C VAL A 175 -11.70 -16.47 1.39
N LEU A 176 -11.53 -15.34 2.06
CA LEU A 176 -11.17 -14.08 1.46
C LEU A 176 -9.66 -14.03 1.20
N ALA A 177 -9.26 -13.65 0.00
CA ALA A 177 -7.90 -13.22 -0.30
C ALA A 177 -7.76 -11.70 -0.25
N VAL A 178 -6.72 -11.22 0.44
CA VAL A 178 -6.42 -9.80 0.62
C VAL A 178 -5.01 -9.51 0.10
N GLY A 179 -4.90 -8.57 -0.83
CA GLY A 179 -3.63 -8.02 -1.29
C GLY A 179 -3.43 -6.58 -0.83
N ASN A 180 -2.29 -6.28 -0.22
CA ASN A 180 -1.84 -4.92 0.06
C ASN A 180 -0.58 -4.64 -0.75
N LEU A 181 -0.63 -3.64 -1.62
CA LEU A 181 0.48 -3.31 -2.53
C LEU A 181 0.98 -1.89 -2.27
N HIS A 182 2.30 -1.75 -2.17
CA HIS A 182 2.97 -0.49 -2.42
C HIS A 182 3.80 -0.65 -3.71
N GLY A 183 3.27 -0.14 -4.81
CA GLY A 183 3.77 -0.36 -6.16
C GLY A 183 5.11 0.32 -6.42
N ILE A 184 5.90 -0.27 -7.33
CA ILE A 184 7.20 0.29 -7.76
C ILE A 184 7.05 1.74 -8.22
N ASN A 185 7.84 2.67 -7.67
CA ASN A 185 7.69 4.10 -8.00
C ASN A 185 8.62 4.51 -9.16
N PHE A 186 9.93 4.33 -9.01
CA PHE A 186 10.91 4.89 -9.95
C PHE A 186 11.44 3.87 -10.96
N THR A 187 10.85 3.85 -12.15
CA THR A 187 11.31 2.99 -13.26
C THR A 187 11.33 3.73 -14.59
N ILE A 188 12.31 3.40 -15.44
CA ILE A 188 12.26 3.79 -16.85
C ILE A 188 11.21 2.91 -17.55
N GLY A 189 10.13 3.54 -18.01
CA GLY A 189 8.98 2.86 -18.62
C GLY A 189 8.20 1.98 -17.63
N THR A 190 7.40 1.05 -18.14
CA THR A 190 6.42 0.26 -17.36
C THR A 190 6.78 -1.22 -17.20
N LYS A 191 7.96 -1.67 -17.64
CA LYS A 191 8.29 -3.10 -17.68
C LYS A 191 8.34 -3.75 -16.28
N ALA A 192 9.05 -3.14 -15.34
CA ALA A 192 9.16 -3.65 -13.97
C ALA A 192 7.83 -3.55 -13.23
N TYR A 193 7.14 -2.43 -13.38
CA TYR A 193 5.77 -2.22 -12.90
C TYR A 193 4.80 -3.32 -13.39
N SER A 194 4.74 -3.55 -14.70
CA SER A 194 3.91 -4.60 -15.32
C SER A 194 4.30 -6.01 -14.83
N LYS A 195 5.59 -6.27 -14.56
CA LYS A 195 6.05 -7.56 -14.02
C LYS A 195 5.52 -7.78 -12.60
N GLN A 196 5.65 -6.81 -11.71
CA GLN A 196 5.12 -6.86 -10.33
C GLN A 196 3.61 -7.12 -10.35
N LEU A 197 2.86 -6.34 -11.14
CA LEU A 197 1.41 -6.50 -11.26
C LEU A 197 1.00 -7.86 -11.83
N LYS A 198 1.71 -8.39 -12.82
CA LYS A 198 1.43 -9.74 -13.37
C LYS A 198 1.67 -10.84 -12.36
N LEU A 199 2.73 -10.70 -11.54
CA LEU A 199 2.99 -11.67 -10.48
C LEU A 199 1.86 -11.65 -9.44
N LEU A 200 1.41 -10.46 -9.03
CA LEU A 200 0.22 -10.28 -8.17
C LEU A 200 -1.01 -10.94 -8.81
N ALA A 201 -1.35 -10.59 -10.04
CA ALA A 201 -2.49 -11.16 -10.75
C ALA A 201 -2.44 -12.69 -10.83
N SER A 202 -1.29 -13.28 -11.16
CA SER A 202 -1.12 -14.74 -11.26
C SER A 202 -1.34 -15.47 -9.93
N LYS A 203 -1.01 -14.83 -8.79
CA LYS A 203 -1.28 -15.37 -7.45
C LYS A 203 -2.77 -15.28 -7.12
N LEU A 204 -3.40 -14.17 -7.46
CA LEU A 204 -4.84 -13.97 -7.26
C LEU A 204 -5.68 -14.90 -8.12
N GLU A 205 -5.26 -15.19 -9.36
CA GLU A 205 -5.94 -16.14 -10.25
C GLU A 205 -5.99 -17.57 -9.70
N GLN A 206 -5.05 -17.96 -8.84
CA GLN A 206 -5.04 -19.28 -8.19
C GLN A 206 -6.05 -19.39 -7.03
N HIS A 207 -6.58 -18.26 -6.57
CA HIS A 207 -7.54 -18.21 -5.46
C HIS A 207 -8.98 -18.20 -5.98
N ASN A 208 -9.79 -19.19 -5.63
CA ASN A 208 -11.16 -19.32 -6.17
C ASN A 208 -12.22 -18.49 -5.45
N GLY A 209 -11.91 -17.92 -4.28
CA GLY A 209 -12.86 -17.17 -3.45
C GLY A 209 -12.89 -15.66 -3.70
N PRO A 210 -13.59 -14.92 -2.83
CA PRO A 210 -13.61 -13.47 -2.79
C PRO A 210 -12.21 -12.85 -2.69
N VAL A 211 -11.98 -11.72 -3.37
CA VAL A 211 -10.70 -11.00 -3.34
C VAL A 211 -10.92 -9.51 -3.09
N ILE A 212 -10.08 -8.94 -2.23
CA ILE A 212 -9.87 -7.49 -2.09
C ILE A 212 -8.37 -7.21 -2.31
N VAL A 213 -8.05 -6.24 -3.15
CA VAL A 213 -6.68 -5.73 -3.32
C VAL A 213 -6.72 -4.23 -3.16
N GLY A 214 -5.84 -3.67 -2.33
CA GLY A 214 -5.75 -2.22 -2.18
C GLY A 214 -4.32 -1.75 -1.93
N GLY A 215 -4.09 -0.47 -2.13
CA GLY A 215 -2.88 0.23 -1.71
C GLY A 215 -2.50 1.35 -2.67
N ASP A 216 -1.26 1.82 -2.50
CA ASP A 216 -0.64 2.81 -3.38
C ASP A 216 0.01 2.08 -4.58
N PHE A 217 -0.61 2.17 -5.74
CA PHE A 217 -0.12 1.55 -6.97
C PHE A 217 0.89 2.43 -7.74
N ASN A 218 1.20 3.64 -7.27
CA ASN A 218 2.08 4.59 -7.93
C ASN A 218 1.72 4.80 -9.42
N THR A 219 0.43 4.97 -9.72
CA THR A 219 -0.17 5.13 -11.06
C THR A 219 -0.05 6.55 -11.63
N TRP A 220 1.10 7.21 -11.42
CA TRP A 220 1.38 8.61 -11.80
C TRP A 220 1.41 8.91 -13.32
N SER A 221 1.04 7.96 -14.19
CA SER A 221 0.96 8.17 -15.65
C SER A 221 -0.09 7.28 -16.31
N ASP A 222 -0.63 7.75 -17.44
CA ASP A 222 -1.56 6.98 -18.30
C ASP A 222 -1.06 5.57 -18.61
N ALA A 223 0.23 5.43 -18.95
CA ALA A 223 0.80 4.14 -19.30
C ALA A 223 0.81 3.16 -18.10
N ARG A 224 0.98 3.65 -16.88
CA ARG A 224 0.89 2.82 -15.67
C ARG A 224 -0.55 2.47 -15.36
N LEU A 225 -1.45 3.45 -15.43
CA LEU A 225 -2.88 3.22 -15.25
C LEU A 225 -3.40 2.16 -16.25
N GLU A 226 -3.04 2.26 -17.53
CA GLU A 226 -3.42 1.28 -18.56
C GLU A 226 -2.93 -0.14 -18.22
N GLN A 227 -1.67 -0.27 -17.77
CA GLN A 227 -1.13 -1.57 -17.35
C GLN A 227 -1.89 -2.13 -16.13
N LEU A 228 -2.16 -1.28 -15.13
CA LEU A 228 -2.91 -1.67 -13.94
C LEU A 228 -4.31 -2.15 -14.31
N THR A 229 -5.07 -1.34 -15.03
CA THR A 229 -6.44 -1.66 -15.44
C THR A 229 -6.46 -2.95 -16.25
N LYS A 230 -5.56 -3.11 -17.23
CA LYS A 230 -5.51 -4.33 -18.06
C LYS A 230 -5.24 -5.59 -17.24
N ILE A 231 -4.29 -5.54 -16.32
CA ILE A 231 -3.87 -6.71 -15.53
C ILE A 231 -4.93 -7.06 -14.47
N MET A 232 -5.52 -6.06 -13.81
CA MET A 232 -6.61 -6.30 -12.85
C MET A 232 -7.84 -6.89 -13.54
N LEU A 233 -8.20 -6.37 -14.72
CA LEU A 233 -9.29 -6.92 -15.52
C LEU A 233 -9.02 -8.37 -15.96
N SER A 234 -7.79 -8.72 -16.36
CA SER A 234 -7.48 -10.11 -16.72
C SER A 234 -7.60 -11.07 -15.53
N ALA A 235 -7.35 -10.57 -14.32
CA ALA A 235 -7.59 -11.30 -13.08
C ALA A 235 -9.06 -11.24 -12.59
N ASN A 236 -10.01 -10.81 -13.43
CA ASN A 236 -11.43 -10.65 -13.09
C ASN A 236 -11.70 -9.72 -11.90
N LEU A 237 -10.79 -8.78 -11.63
CA LEU A 237 -10.98 -7.76 -10.61
C LEU A 237 -11.57 -6.50 -11.24
N LYS A 238 -12.50 -5.88 -10.54
CA LYS A 238 -13.04 -4.56 -10.88
C LYS A 238 -12.60 -3.53 -9.85
N GLU A 239 -12.41 -2.30 -10.29
CA GLU A 239 -12.07 -1.18 -9.42
C GLU A 239 -13.29 -0.73 -8.60
N ALA A 240 -13.08 -0.36 -7.33
CA ALA A 240 -14.08 0.31 -6.52
C ALA A 240 -14.34 1.73 -7.07
N GLN A 241 -15.60 2.14 -7.05
CA GLN A 241 -16.02 3.49 -7.46
C GLN A 241 -16.29 4.30 -6.20
N PHE A 242 -15.57 5.40 -6.02
CA PHE A 242 -15.62 6.23 -4.82
C PHE A 242 -16.62 7.38 -4.98
N GLU A 243 -17.41 7.64 -3.94
CA GLU A 243 -18.34 8.77 -3.89
C GLU A 243 -18.57 9.20 -2.43
N PRO A 244 -17.97 10.32 -1.97
CA PRO A 244 -17.12 11.23 -2.75
C PRO A 244 -15.74 10.62 -3.04
N ASP A 245 -15.15 11.03 -4.15
CA ASP A 245 -13.76 10.71 -4.52
C ASP A 245 -12.87 11.93 -4.32
N GLN A 246 -12.19 11.99 -3.18
CA GLN A 246 -11.12 12.97 -2.91
C GLN A 246 -9.77 12.26 -2.82
N ARG A 247 -9.55 11.15 -3.54
CA ARG A 247 -8.22 10.53 -3.56
C ARG A 247 -7.17 11.55 -3.96
N THR A 248 -6.01 11.51 -3.31
CA THR A 248 -4.94 12.45 -3.61
C THR A 248 -4.53 12.31 -5.06
N GLU A 249 -4.61 13.42 -5.79
CA GLU A 249 -4.11 13.50 -7.16
C GLU A 249 -2.63 13.85 -7.14
N PHE A 250 -1.87 13.10 -7.94
CA PHE A 250 -0.49 13.41 -8.28
C PHE A 250 -0.41 13.96 -9.70
N MET A 251 0.75 14.56 -10.03
CA MET A 251 1.10 15.16 -11.33
C MET A 251 0.17 14.78 -12.49
N GLY A 252 -0.55 15.76 -13.05
CA GLY A 252 -1.45 15.52 -14.19
C GLY A 252 -2.84 15.00 -13.81
N GLY A 253 -3.19 14.97 -12.51
CA GLY A 253 -4.51 14.55 -12.03
C GLY A 253 -4.64 13.04 -11.84
N HIS A 254 -3.52 12.32 -11.73
CA HIS A 254 -3.53 10.87 -11.55
C HIS A 254 -3.65 10.50 -10.07
N VAL A 255 -4.67 9.72 -9.72
CA VAL A 255 -4.77 9.09 -8.40
C VAL A 255 -3.81 7.90 -8.31
N LEU A 256 -3.09 7.78 -7.20
CA LEU A 256 -2.10 6.71 -6.99
C LEU A 256 -2.69 5.49 -6.30
N ASP A 257 -3.71 5.72 -5.48
CA ASP A 257 -4.32 4.72 -4.62
C ASP A 257 -5.57 4.12 -5.26
N HIS A 258 -5.68 2.80 -5.18
CA HIS A 258 -6.81 2.07 -5.75
C HIS A 258 -7.28 0.94 -4.83
N ILE A 259 -8.56 0.57 -4.98
CA ILE A 259 -9.13 -0.65 -4.44
C ILE A 259 -9.73 -1.46 -5.60
N TYR A 260 -9.35 -2.72 -5.70
CA TYR A 260 -9.86 -3.70 -6.66
C TYR A 260 -10.48 -4.87 -5.93
N TYR A 261 -11.55 -5.45 -6.48
CA TYR A 261 -12.25 -6.55 -5.83
C TYR A 261 -12.96 -7.49 -6.82
N ARG A 262 -13.25 -8.71 -6.37
CA ARG A 262 -14.15 -9.66 -7.04
C ARG A 262 -14.79 -10.61 -6.02
N GLY A 263 -15.89 -11.26 -6.40
CA GLY A 263 -16.60 -12.20 -5.51
C GLY A 263 -17.23 -11.53 -4.29
N LEU A 264 -17.43 -10.20 -4.33
CA LEU A 264 -18.04 -9.39 -3.29
C LEU A 264 -18.97 -8.35 -3.93
N ASP A 265 -19.96 -7.91 -3.17
CA ASP A 265 -20.75 -6.73 -3.51
C ASP A 265 -20.17 -5.50 -2.82
N LEU A 266 -19.68 -4.53 -3.59
CA LEU A 266 -19.34 -3.21 -3.05
C LEU A 266 -20.63 -2.48 -2.69
N LYS A 267 -20.76 -2.13 -1.40
CA LYS A 267 -21.91 -1.36 -0.88
C LYS A 267 -21.62 0.13 -0.85
N LYS A 268 -20.38 0.50 -0.54
CA LYS A 268 -19.94 1.88 -0.44
C LYS A 268 -18.44 1.96 -0.64
N ALA A 269 -17.96 2.98 -1.34
CA ALA A 269 -16.57 3.40 -1.25
C ALA A 269 -16.50 4.92 -1.21
N GLU A 270 -15.62 5.46 -0.38
CA GLU A 270 -15.41 6.89 -0.18
C GLU A 270 -13.92 7.15 -0.02
N ALA A 271 -13.45 8.28 -0.52
CA ALA A 271 -12.13 8.78 -0.20
C ALA A 271 -12.29 10.16 0.44
N PRO A 272 -12.43 10.25 1.77
CA PRO A 272 -12.49 11.54 2.46
C PRO A 272 -11.12 12.22 2.49
N THR A 273 -11.10 13.53 2.70
CA THR A 273 -9.86 14.28 2.91
C THR A 273 -9.29 14.04 4.30
N SER A 274 -7.96 13.96 4.41
CA SER A 274 -7.25 13.91 5.69
C SER A 274 -5.96 14.70 5.62
N ASP A 275 -5.62 15.44 6.68
CA ASP A 275 -4.35 16.17 6.80
C ASP A 275 -3.26 15.34 7.51
N ALA A 276 -3.63 14.15 8.00
CA ALA A 276 -2.81 13.24 8.79
C ALA A 276 -1.88 12.35 7.93
N SER A 277 -1.88 12.55 6.61
CA SER A 277 -0.95 11.97 5.64
C SER A 277 -0.87 12.89 4.41
N ASP A 278 0.09 12.66 3.53
CA ASP A 278 0.09 13.26 2.18
C ASP A 278 -0.85 12.53 1.21
N HIS A 279 -1.41 11.39 1.62
CA HIS A 279 -2.46 10.66 0.91
C HIS A 279 -3.79 10.75 1.66
N ASN A 280 -4.88 10.91 0.91
CA ASN A 280 -6.23 10.77 1.44
C ASN A 280 -6.60 9.28 1.61
N PRO A 281 -7.24 8.87 2.71
CA PRO A 281 -7.60 7.48 2.95
C PRO A 281 -8.71 7.01 1.98
N MET A 282 -8.71 5.72 1.67
CA MET A 282 -9.79 5.06 0.95
C MET A 282 -10.57 4.14 1.90
N LEU A 283 -11.87 4.32 1.95
CA LEU A 283 -12.81 3.53 2.73
C LEU A 283 -13.67 2.70 1.79
N ALA A 284 -13.80 1.41 2.06
CA ALA A 284 -14.70 0.55 1.29
C ALA A 284 -15.51 -0.37 2.21
N SER A 285 -16.74 -0.65 1.81
CA SER A 285 -17.67 -1.55 2.48
C SER A 285 -18.13 -2.60 1.50
N PHE A 286 -17.92 -3.87 1.83
CA PHE A 286 -18.30 -5.01 1.02
C PHE A 286 -19.30 -5.89 1.77
N SER A 287 -20.17 -6.57 1.03
CA SER A 287 -20.84 -7.77 1.54
C SER A 287 -20.37 -9.01 0.80
N ILE A 288 -20.25 -10.12 1.53
CA ILE A 288 -20.09 -11.43 0.92
C ILE A 288 -21.33 -11.76 0.10
N THR A 289 -21.15 -12.31 -1.09
CA THR A 289 -22.27 -12.78 -1.91
C THR A 289 -22.76 -14.10 -1.36
N GLU A 290 -24.08 -14.30 -1.28
CA GLU A 290 -24.60 -15.62 -0.91
C GLU A 290 -24.14 -16.66 -1.94
N VAL A 291 -23.61 -17.78 -1.45
CA VAL A 291 -23.32 -18.94 -2.29
C VAL A 291 -24.65 -19.40 -2.88
N LYS A 292 -24.85 -19.21 -4.19
CA LYS A 292 -25.97 -19.84 -4.90
C LYS A 292 -25.83 -21.36 -4.71
N ARG A 293 -26.64 -21.92 -3.82
CA ARG A 293 -26.80 -23.36 -3.66
C ARG A 293 -27.47 -23.96 -4.90
#